data_AF-A0A7Y2XSE4-F1
#
_entry.id   AF-A0A7Y2XSE4-F1
#
_cell.length_a   1.000
_cell.length_b   1.000
_cell.length_c   1.000
_cell.angle_alpha   90.00
_cell.angle_beta   90.00
_cell.angle_gamma   90.00
#
_symmetry.space_group_name_H-M   'P 1'
#
loop_
_entity.id
_entity.type
_entity.pdbx_description
1 polymer ?
#
loop_
_entity_poly.entity_id
_entity_poly.type
_entity_poly.pdbx_seq_one_letter_code
_entity_poly.pdbx_strand_id
1 'polypeptide(L)'
;MQNSITEYDLQRFRPIEESRGAALLMVILIMIMISGMLFFNARVTSFEQQISGNDRRAKLAHHAAEAGISHAMRYFSRNIRDINSVGDDGWLSPTGLDRHWLPCSANDTTLPCSAASLEADGRADGFNRENVFYYVENPDAENLNTYLPLNALVKKYDDSDPPVLLDSTNYQVQALLCVMDYDPDKYVSGSTHTYAKCDGSGTPTGIHMAIRVISTGTSDDGSAEAVIMQTLANVEPGGGPPTVPIMSYSAIAPNGSINIVVNPNAGGLGVPTSIWSRNYVSVEEPGAGSIATCEFEEFLASRDSAFWRTWTDSTGVQYETCDSCTCPDKEADGALSHTQNTEPARKFFDIVDEDPRFPDDIFEYYFGVARTEYQLVRDQADEVLADCSTVDTTLHGLVWVDGYCDLAGKEVGSGTGPVALVASKGVKLNSNSILYGVLVITDPTIPPEEQNVDSIPVSLNGGPIVYGAVISDPGAAVFNGGFTVVFIKDILSKIHPLIVLGNLSGSWSDQLTAN
;
A
#
# COMPACT_ATOMS: atom_id res chain seq x y z
N MET A 1 -66.65 102.78 -47.70
CA MET A 1 -65.17 102.76 -47.76
C MET A 1 -64.74 101.31 -47.89
N GLN A 2 -63.89 101.04 -48.86
CA GLN A 2 -63.24 99.75 -49.14
C GLN A 2 -62.44 99.24 -47.94
N ASN A 3 -62.37 97.92 -47.76
CA ASN A 3 -61.13 97.19 -47.98
C ASN A 3 -61.35 95.67 -48.02
N SER A 4 -60.66 95.06 -48.97
CA SER A 4 -60.54 93.63 -49.25
C SER A 4 -59.74 92.90 -48.16
N ILE A 5 -59.82 91.56 -48.14
CA ILE A 5 -58.66 90.62 -48.14
C ILE A 5 -59.18 89.16 -48.15
N THR A 6 -58.93 88.53 -49.32
CA THR A 6 -58.55 87.14 -49.65
C THR A 6 -59.30 85.90 -49.13
N GLU A 7 -59.75 85.12 -50.12
CA GLU A 7 -59.93 83.66 -50.15
C GLU A 7 -58.88 82.87 -49.34
N TYR A 8 -59.36 81.94 -48.51
CA TYR A 8 -58.63 80.74 -48.14
C TYR A 8 -59.45 79.52 -48.55
N ASP A 9 -58.84 78.73 -49.42
CA ASP A 9 -59.33 77.49 -49.99
C ASP A 9 -59.50 76.43 -48.88
N LEU A 10 -60.73 76.28 -48.38
CA LEU A 10 -61.08 75.19 -47.46
C LEU A 10 -61.29 73.92 -48.28
N GLN A 11 -60.19 73.18 -48.49
CA GLN A 11 -60.23 71.81 -48.98
C GLN A 11 -61.21 70.99 -48.14
N ARG A 12 -62.27 70.49 -48.80
CA ARG A 12 -63.16 69.47 -48.26
C ARG A 12 -62.32 68.26 -47.85
N PHE A 13 -62.18 68.04 -46.55
CA PHE A 13 -61.88 66.71 -46.02
C PHE A 13 -63.00 65.77 -46.47
N ARG A 14 -62.70 64.89 -47.42
CA ARG A 14 -63.55 63.74 -47.70
C ARG A 14 -63.54 62.86 -46.43
N PRO A 15 -64.69 62.36 -45.98
CA PRO A 15 -64.70 61.38 -44.90
C PRO A 15 -63.94 60.16 -45.43
N ILE A 16 -62.88 59.77 -44.73
CA ILE A 16 -62.26 58.47 -44.91
C ILE A 16 -63.34 57.48 -44.49
N GLU A 17 -63.88 56.71 -45.44
CA GLU A 17 -64.72 55.56 -45.13
C GLU A 17 -63.94 54.67 -44.14
N GLU A 18 -64.46 54.56 -42.92
CA GLU A 18 -63.93 53.71 -41.87
C GLU A 18 -63.80 52.27 -42.40
N SER A 19 -62.58 51.83 -42.67
CA SER A 19 -62.24 50.45 -42.99
C SER A 19 -62.25 49.60 -41.72
N ARG A 20 -63.43 49.47 -41.06
CA ARG A 20 -63.64 48.58 -39.90
C ARG A 20 -63.21 47.13 -40.16
N GLY A 21 -63.20 46.70 -41.43
CA GLY A 21 -62.68 45.39 -41.84
C GLY A 21 -61.16 45.25 -41.78
N ALA A 22 -60.38 46.29 -42.08
CA ALA A 22 -58.91 46.22 -42.12
C ALA A 22 -58.30 46.26 -40.70
N ALA A 23 -58.89 47.05 -39.80
CA ALA A 23 -58.48 47.10 -38.39
C ALA A 23 -58.73 45.75 -37.68
N LEU A 24 -59.86 45.10 -37.96
CA LEU A 24 -60.22 43.81 -37.35
C LEU A 24 -59.32 42.67 -37.85
N LEU A 25 -58.92 42.70 -39.12
CA LEU A 25 -57.97 41.76 -39.70
C LEU A 25 -56.56 41.91 -39.11
N MET A 26 -56.10 43.15 -38.89
CA MET A 26 -54.82 43.43 -38.22
C MET A 26 -54.82 42.94 -36.76
N VAL A 27 -55.91 43.16 -36.02
CA VAL A 27 -56.05 42.65 -34.65
C VAL A 27 -56.02 41.12 -34.62
N ILE A 28 -56.72 40.45 -35.52
CA ILE A 28 -56.70 38.98 -35.62
C ILE A 28 -55.29 38.48 -36.00
N LEU A 29 -54.62 39.11 -36.96
CA LEU A 29 -53.23 38.75 -37.33
C LEU A 29 -52.26 38.90 -36.16
N ILE A 30 -52.36 40.00 -35.42
CA ILE A 30 -51.55 40.22 -34.21
C ILE A 30 -51.89 39.15 -33.16
N MET A 31 -53.16 38.82 -32.97
CA MET A 31 -53.57 37.80 -32.00
C MET A 31 -53.07 36.41 -32.38
N ILE A 32 -53.08 36.07 -33.68
CA ILE A 32 -52.51 34.82 -34.21
C ILE A 32 -50.99 34.82 -34.04
N MET A 33 -50.29 35.93 -34.32
CA MET A 33 -48.85 36.01 -34.11
C MET A 33 -48.45 35.88 -32.63
N ILE A 34 -49.15 36.59 -31.73
CA ILE A 34 -48.92 36.49 -30.28
C ILE A 34 -49.21 35.07 -29.80
N SER A 35 -50.31 34.46 -30.24
CA SER A 35 -50.64 33.08 -29.89
C SER A 35 -49.56 32.11 -30.38
N GLY A 36 -49.09 32.27 -31.62
CA GLY A 36 -47.98 31.47 -32.18
C GLY A 36 -46.69 31.61 -31.37
N MET A 37 -46.35 32.82 -30.95
CA MET A 37 -45.17 33.09 -30.12
C MET A 37 -45.29 32.46 -28.72
N LEU A 38 -46.47 32.51 -28.10
CA LEU A 38 -46.74 31.85 -26.82
C LEU A 38 -46.61 30.32 -26.93
N PHE A 39 -47.13 29.72 -27.99
CA PHE A 39 -46.99 28.28 -28.24
C PHE A 39 -45.53 27.87 -28.47
N PHE A 40 -44.75 28.67 -29.21
CA PHE A 40 -43.33 28.41 -29.41
C PHE A 40 -42.54 28.53 -28.10
N ASN A 41 -42.77 29.58 -27.31
CA ASN A 41 -42.12 29.77 -26.02
C ASN A 41 -42.47 28.67 -25.02
N ALA A 42 -43.71 28.17 -25.01
CA ALA A 42 -44.11 27.04 -24.17
C ALA A 42 -43.33 25.76 -24.53
N ARG A 43 -43.13 25.48 -25.82
CA ARG A 43 -42.29 24.36 -26.26
C ARG A 43 -40.84 24.53 -25.83
N VAL A 44 -40.24 25.69 -26.08
CA VAL A 44 -38.85 25.98 -25.68
C VAL A 44 -38.68 25.80 -24.17
N THR A 45 -39.61 26.34 -23.37
CA THR A 45 -39.56 26.21 -21.91
C THR A 45 -39.65 24.74 -21.46
N SER A 46 -40.52 23.94 -22.08
CA SER A 46 -40.61 22.50 -21.77
C SER A 46 -39.32 21.76 -22.15
N PHE A 47 -38.69 22.10 -23.28
CA PHE A 47 -37.42 21.51 -23.66
C PHE A 47 -36.31 21.89 -22.67
N GLU A 48 -36.22 23.16 -22.26
CA GLU A 48 -35.27 23.61 -21.24
C GLU A 48 -35.46 22.91 -19.90
N GLN A 49 -36.72 22.68 -19.48
CA GLN A 49 -37.02 21.92 -18.27
C GLN A 49 -36.57 20.45 -18.37
N GLN A 50 -36.79 19.81 -19.52
CA GLN A 50 -36.34 18.44 -19.75
C GLN A 50 -34.81 18.34 -19.79
N ILE A 51 -34.14 19.29 -20.45
CA ILE A 51 -32.68 19.36 -20.51
C ILE A 51 -32.11 19.57 -19.11
N SER A 52 -32.64 20.52 -18.34
CA SER A 52 -32.21 20.79 -16.98
C SER A 52 -32.48 19.60 -16.03
N GLY A 53 -33.61 18.91 -16.20
CA GLY A 53 -33.92 17.69 -15.45
C GLY A 53 -32.98 16.53 -15.77
N ASN A 54 -32.67 16.32 -17.05
CA ASN A 54 -31.72 15.29 -17.48
C ASN A 54 -30.29 15.62 -17.00
N ASP A 55 -29.86 16.87 -17.13
CA ASP A 55 -28.56 17.34 -16.64
C ASP A 55 -28.43 17.15 -15.12
N ARG A 56 -29.46 17.50 -14.34
CA ARG A 56 -29.48 17.26 -12.90
C ARG A 56 -29.33 15.77 -12.56
N ARG A 57 -30.06 14.89 -13.26
CA ARG A 57 -30.03 13.45 -12.98
C ARG A 57 -28.71 12.81 -13.37
N ALA A 58 -28.14 13.22 -14.50
CA ALA A 58 -26.79 12.80 -14.90
C ALA A 58 -25.74 13.20 -13.85
N LYS A 59 -25.82 14.44 -13.32
CA LYS A 59 -24.92 14.89 -12.23
C LYS A 59 -25.09 14.11 -10.93
N LEU A 60 -26.34 13.82 -10.55
CA LEU A 60 -26.61 13.01 -9.35
C LEU A 60 -26.02 11.60 -9.48
N ALA A 61 -26.25 10.93 -10.62
CA ALA A 61 -25.67 9.62 -10.90
C ALA A 61 -24.13 9.65 -10.89
N HIS A 62 -23.53 10.71 -11.46
CA HIS A 62 -22.09 10.91 -11.47
C HIS A 62 -21.51 11.07 -10.05
N HIS A 63 -22.10 11.94 -9.22
CA HIS A 63 -21.66 12.12 -7.84
C HIS A 63 -21.84 10.86 -6.99
N ALA A 64 -22.89 10.06 -7.24
CA ALA A 64 -23.06 8.77 -6.60
C ALA A 64 -21.93 7.80 -7.01
N ALA A 65 -21.56 7.76 -8.29
CA ALA A 65 -20.43 6.96 -8.76
C ALA A 65 -19.10 7.41 -8.13
N GLU A 66 -18.84 8.71 -8.01
CA GLU A 66 -17.63 9.26 -7.35
C GLU A 66 -17.55 8.86 -5.86
N ALA A 67 -18.71 8.86 -5.17
CA ALA A 67 -18.79 8.38 -3.79
C ALA A 67 -18.43 6.89 -3.68
N GLY A 68 -18.89 6.07 -4.64
CA GLY A 68 -18.52 4.66 -4.72
C GLY A 68 -17.01 4.44 -4.90
N ILE A 69 -16.33 5.22 -5.75
CA ILE A 69 -14.87 5.16 -5.90
C ILE A 69 -14.17 5.48 -4.57
N SER A 70 -14.64 6.52 -3.87
CA SER A 70 -14.06 6.93 -2.57
C SER A 70 -14.23 5.85 -1.50
N HIS A 71 -15.38 5.20 -1.44
CA HIS A 71 -15.63 4.11 -0.50
C HIS A 71 -14.86 2.84 -0.85
N ALA A 72 -14.71 2.53 -2.14
CA ALA A 72 -13.88 1.41 -2.59
C ALA A 72 -12.40 1.61 -2.27
N MET A 73 -11.88 2.83 -2.44
CA MET A 73 -10.52 3.16 -2.03
C MET A 73 -10.32 2.89 -0.53
N ARG A 74 -11.28 3.27 0.32
CA ARG A 74 -11.24 2.95 1.74
C ARG A 74 -11.26 1.43 1.98
N TYR A 75 -12.17 0.72 1.32
CA TYR A 75 -12.27 -0.73 1.42
C TYR A 75 -10.94 -1.42 1.07
N PHE A 76 -10.33 -1.08 -0.07
CA PHE A 76 -9.05 -1.68 -0.47
C PHE A 76 -7.87 -1.21 0.37
N SER A 77 -7.82 0.06 0.78
CA SER A 77 -6.75 0.56 1.66
C SER A 77 -6.70 -0.18 3.00
N ARG A 78 -7.86 -0.63 3.50
CA ARG A 78 -7.96 -1.37 4.76
C ARG A 78 -7.65 -2.86 4.62
N ASN A 79 -7.82 -3.43 3.43
CA ASN A 79 -7.54 -4.85 3.17
C ASN A 79 -6.30 -5.03 2.28
N ILE A 80 -5.41 -4.02 2.22
CA ILE A 80 -4.38 -3.91 1.18
C ILE A 80 -3.47 -5.14 1.09
N ARG A 81 -3.25 -5.83 2.21
CA ARG A 81 -2.37 -7.00 2.30
C ARG A 81 -3.02 -8.30 1.89
N ASP A 82 -4.32 -8.44 2.11
CA ASP A 82 -5.03 -9.65 1.73
C ASP A 82 -5.22 -9.70 0.21
N ILE A 83 -5.29 -8.54 -0.45
CA ILE A 83 -5.60 -8.42 -1.88
C ILE A 83 -4.64 -9.22 -2.77
N ASN A 84 -3.32 -9.19 -2.50
CA ASN A 84 -2.31 -9.93 -3.26
C ASN A 84 -1.74 -11.13 -2.51
N SER A 85 -2.26 -11.45 -1.31
CA SER A 85 -1.82 -12.59 -0.53
C SER A 85 -2.27 -13.91 -1.16
N VAL A 86 -1.33 -14.84 -1.32
CA VAL A 86 -1.56 -16.21 -1.84
C VAL A 86 -1.65 -17.27 -0.72
N GLY A 87 -1.52 -16.86 0.55
CA GLY A 87 -1.70 -17.76 1.70
C GLY A 87 -3.15 -18.24 1.86
N ASP A 88 -3.41 -19.22 2.72
CA ASP A 88 -4.75 -19.82 2.86
C ASP A 88 -5.86 -18.82 3.27
N ASP A 89 -5.48 -17.73 3.96
CA ASP A 89 -6.34 -16.62 4.37
C ASP A 89 -6.29 -15.41 3.40
N GLY A 90 -5.54 -15.50 2.29
CA GLY A 90 -5.36 -14.44 1.32
C GLY A 90 -6.39 -14.44 0.18
N TRP A 91 -6.64 -13.28 -0.42
CA TRP A 91 -7.69 -13.12 -1.43
C TRP A 91 -7.32 -13.69 -2.80
N LEU A 92 -6.02 -13.84 -3.08
CA LEU A 92 -5.49 -14.36 -4.35
C LEU A 92 -5.12 -15.85 -4.26
N SER A 93 -5.39 -16.50 -3.13
CA SER A 93 -5.10 -17.91 -2.95
C SER A 93 -5.88 -18.78 -3.94
N PRO A 94 -5.22 -19.69 -4.68
CA PRO A 94 -5.91 -20.60 -5.59
C PRO A 94 -6.90 -21.55 -4.89
N THR A 95 -6.62 -21.87 -3.62
CA THR A 95 -7.37 -22.85 -2.82
C THR A 95 -7.82 -22.32 -1.46
N GLY A 96 -7.51 -21.07 -1.14
CA GLY A 96 -7.82 -20.46 0.15
C GLY A 96 -9.32 -20.34 0.41
N LEU A 97 -9.67 -20.32 1.70
CA LEU A 97 -11.06 -20.20 2.17
C LEU A 97 -11.58 -18.77 2.06
N ASP A 98 -10.69 -17.77 2.08
CA ASP A 98 -11.02 -16.34 1.99
C ASP A 98 -10.67 -15.74 0.60
N ARG A 99 -10.59 -16.60 -0.43
CA ARG A 99 -10.23 -16.15 -1.78
C ARG A 99 -11.36 -15.31 -2.39
N HIS A 100 -11.03 -14.17 -2.97
CA HIS A 100 -11.98 -13.24 -3.58
C HIS A 100 -11.69 -12.91 -5.04
N TRP A 101 -10.52 -13.29 -5.56
CA TRP A 101 -10.12 -13.00 -6.94
C TRP A 101 -10.32 -14.22 -7.83
N LEU A 102 -11.10 -14.04 -8.90
CA LEU A 102 -11.25 -15.04 -9.96
C LEU A 102 -10.70 -14.50 -11.28
N PRO A 103 -10.04 -15.32 -12.11
CA PRO A 103 -9.48 -14.87 -13.38
C PRO A 103 -10.60 -14.52 -14.38
N CYS A 104 -10.42 -13.42 -15.10
CA CYS A 104 -11.30 -13.05 -16.20
C CYS A 104 -11.05 -13.94 -17.43
N SER A 105 -12.12 -14.29 -18.15
CA SER A 105 -12.00 -14.96 -19.45
C SER A 105 -11.69 -13.94 -20.55
N ALA A 106 -10.84 -14.32 -21.52
CA ALA A 106 -10.50 -13.48 -22.67
C ALA A 106 -11.75 -12.98 -23.44
N ASN A 107 -12.81 -13.79 -23.46
CA ASN A 107 -14.05 -13.51 -24.18
C ASN A 107 -15.15 -12.87 -23.31
N ASP A 108 -14.87 -12.59 -22.02
CA ASP A 108 -15.86 -11.98 -21.14
C ASP A 108 -16.02 -10.48 -21.45
N THR A 109 -17.17 -10.14 -22.02
CA THR A 109 -17.56 -8.78 -22.39
C THR A 109 -18.53 -8.15 -21.38
N THR A 110 -18.76 -8.81 -20.24
CA THR A 110 -19.61 -8.29 -19.17
C THR A 110 -18.78 -7.57 -18.11
N LEU A 111 -19.38 -6.58 -17.43
CA LEU A 111 -18.72 -5.96 -16.29
C LEU A 111 -18.61 -6.99 -15.14
N PRO A 112 -17.45 -7.08 -14.47
CA PRO A 112 -16.33 -6.13 -14.52
C PRO A 112 -15.26 -6.43 -15.58
N CYS A 113 -15.14 -7.65 -16.11
CA CYS A 113 -14.05 -8.05 -17.02
C CYS A 113 -13.98 -7.25 -18.33
N SER A 114 -15.12 -6.75 -18.81
CA SER A 114 -15.19 -5.90 -19.99
C SER A 114 -14.32 -4.64 -19.88
N ALA A 115 -14.15 -4.13 -18.66
CA ALA A 115 -13.37 -2.94 -18.33
C ALA A 115 -11.85 -3.15 -18.40
N ALA A 116 -11.34 -4.37 -18.56
CA ALA A 116 -9.91 -4.60 -18.73
C ALA A 116 -9.44 -4.20 -20.15
N SER A 117 -10.28 -4.41 -21.16
CA SER A 117 -9.96 -4.14 -22.56
C SER A 117 -9.94 -2.63 -22.87
N LEU A 118 -8.75 -2.12 -23.17
CA LEU A 118 -8.55 -0.86 -23.88
C LEU A 118 -7.96 -1.17 -25.27
N GLU A 119 -8.73 -1.83 -26.14
CA GLU A 119 -8.46 -1.75 -27.58
C GLU A 119 -8.65 -0.32 -28.12
N ALA A 120 -9.24 0.59 -27.32
CA ALA A 120 -9.53 1.97 -27.71
C ALA A 120 -8.31 2.92 -27.69
N ASP A 121 -7.18 2.55 -27.08
CA ASP A 121 -6.10 3.51 -26.79
C ASP A 121 -4.68 3.06 -27.24
N GLY A 122 -4.60 2.05 -28.12
CA GLY A 122 -3.35 1.69 -28.80
C GLY A 122 -2.22 1.10 -27.92
N ARG A 123 -2.49 0.75 -26.65
CA ARG A 123 -1.56 0.06 -25.74
C ARG A 123 -1.99 -1.38 -25.51
N ALA A 124 -1.59 -2.27 -26.42
CA ALA A 124 -2.09 -3.64 -26.56
C ALA A 124 -1.60 -4.67 -25.51
N ASP A 125 -0.82 -4.29 -24.49
CA ASP A 125 0.03 -5.25 -23.78
C ASP A 125 0.00 -5.24 -22.24
N GLY A 126 -0.83 -4.38 -21.61
CA GLY A 126 -0.82 -4.20 -20.14
C GLY A 126 -1.96 -4.91 -19.41
N PHE A 127 -3.19 -4.45 -19.61
CA PHE A 127 -4.43 -4.85 -18.91
C PHE A 127 -5.30 -5.80 -19.77
N ASN A 128 -4.71 -6.86 -20.33
CA ASN A 128 -5.50 -7.80 -21.13
C ASN A 128 -6.49 -8.58 -20.25
N ARG A 129 -7.70 -8.85 -20.77
CA ARG A 129 -8.77 -9.54 -20.03
C ARG A 129 -8.31 -10.87 -19.45
N GLU A 130 -7.51 -11.62 -20.19
CA GLU A 130 -6.96 -12.91 -19.78
C GLU A 130 -5.90 -12.84 -18.67
N ASN A 131 -5.42 -11.64 -18.33
CA ASN A 131 -4.36 -11.41 -17.36
C ASN A 131 -4.82 -10.63 -16.13
N VAL A 132 -6.13 -10.41 -15.97
CA VAL A 132 -6.69 -9.71 -14.81
C VAL A 132 -7.67 -10.59 -14.06
N PHE A 133 -7.87 -10.26 -12.80
CA PHE A 133 -8.81 -10.94 -11.91
C PHE A 133 -9.96 -10.01 -11.59
N TYR A 134 -11.16 -10.54 -11.38
CA TYR A 134 -12.30 -9.79 -10.89
C TYR A 134 -12.66 -10.20 -9.47
N TYR A 135 -13.19 -9.24 -8.71
CA TYR A 135 -13.60 -9.47 -7.34
C TYR A 135 -14.92 -10.26 -7.29
N VAL A 136 -15.00 -11.21 -6.38
CA VAL A 136 -16.22 -11.91 -5.96
C VAL A 136 -16.29 -12.00 -4.44
N GLU A 137 -17.47 -11.76 -3.88
CA GLU A 137 -17.69 -11.87 -2.42
C GLU A 137 -17.52 -13.32 -1.93
N ASN A 138 -18.02 -14.28 -2.70
CA ASN A 138 -17.83 -15.71 -2.42
C ASN A 138 -17.68 -16.48 -3.74
N PRO A 139 -16.49 -17.03 -4.03
CA PRO A 139 -16.22 -17.77 -5.26
C PRO A 139 -16.92 -19.14 -5.32
N ASP A 140 -17.38 -19.66 -4.19
CA ASP A 140 -18.07 -20.94 -4.06
C ASP A 140 -19.60 -20.81 -4.10
N ALA A 141 -20.13 -19.59 -4.28
CA ALA A 141 -21.56 -19.34 -4.39
C ALA A 141 -22.14 -19.78 -5.74
N GLU A 142 -23.37 -20.32 -5.75
CA GLU A 142 -24.09 -20.68 -7.00
C GLU A 142 -24.34 -19.47 -7.92
N ASN A 143 -24.54 -18.30 -7.31
CA ASN A 143 -24.65 -17.02 -8.03
C ASN A 143 -23.53 -16.10 -7.51
N LEU A 144 -22.56 -15.82 -8.37
CA LEU A 144 -21.41 -14.98 -8.03
C LEU A 144 -21.86 -13.53 -7.82
N ASN A 145 -21.65 -13.00 -6.63
CA ASN A 145 -21.77 -11.58 -6.35
C ASN A 145 -20.42 -10.90 -6.63
N THR A 146 -20.38 -10.05 -7.65
CA THR A 146 -19.18 -9.32 -8.07
C THR A 146 -19.07 -7.92 -7.46
N TYR A 147 -20.04 -7.53 -6.63
CA TYR A 147 -20.06 -6.24 -5.97
C TYR A 147 -19.28 -6.27 -4.67
N LEU A 148 -18.52 -5.21 -4.41
CA LEU A 148 -17.78 -5.05 -3.17
C LEU A 148 -18.75 -4.86 -1.99
N PRO A 149 -18.56 -5.60 -0.87
CA PRO A 149 -19.38 -5.45 0.31
C PRO A 149 -18.92 -4.24 1.12
N LEU A 150 -19.15 -3.03 0.59
CA LEU A 150 -18.66 -1.78 1.19
C LEU A 150 -19.19 -1.51 2.60
N ASN A 151 -20.32 -2.12 2.96
CA ASN A 151 -20.94 -2.03 4.30
C ASN A 151 -20.44 -3.13 5.26
N ALA A 152 -19.81 -4.18 4.74
CA ALA A 152 -19.15 -5.18 5.56
C ALA A 152 -17.80 -4.60 5.99
N LEU A 153 -17.71 -4.25 7.25
CA LEU A 153 -16.48 -3.72 7.81
C LEU A 153 -15.48 -4.87 7.91
N VAL A 154 -14.38 -4.73 7.18
CA VAL A 154 -13.01 -4.70 7.74
C VAL A 154 -12.82 -5.65 8.92
N LYS A 155 -12.08 -6.75 8.72
CA LYS A 155 -11.83 -7.78 9.75
C LYS A 155 -11.13 -7.27 11.03
N LYS A 156 -10.61 -6.04 11.10
CA LYS A 156 -9.85 -5.58 12.27
C LYS A 156 -9.68 -4.07 12.33
N TYR A 157 -9.83 -3.50 13.53
CA TYR A 157 -9.60 -2.09 13.92
C TYR A 157 -10.66 -1.06 13.50
N ASP A 158 -11.73 -0.98 14.30
CA ASP A 158 -12.06 0.18 15.15
C ASP A 158 -13.48 -0.01 15.74
N ASP A 159 -13.57 -0.57 16.97
CA ASP A 159 -14.83 -0.66 17.73
C ASP A 159 -15.14 0.64 18.50
N SER A 160 -14.31 1.68 18.38
CA SER A 160 -14.45 2.91 19.18
C SER A 160 -15.38 3.96 18.56
N ASP A 161 -15.77 3.79 17.30
CA ASP A 161 -16.85 4.54 16.65
C ASP A 161 -17.62 3.59 15.73
N PRO A 162 -18.93 3.31 15.96
CA PRO A 162 -19.68 2.49 15.03
C PRO A 162 -19.62 3.19 13.67
N PRO A 163 -19.07 2.54 12.64
CA PRO A 163 -18.88 3.18 11.36
C PRO A 163 -20.23 3.66 10.88
N VAL A 164 -20.27 4.95 10.53
CA VAL A 164 -21.46 5.59 9.97
C VAL A 164 -21.98 4.67 8.87
N LEU A 165 -23.23 4.23 9.01
CA LEU A 165 -23.91 3.44 7.99
C LEU A 165 -23.69 4.13 6.64
N LEU A 166 -22.93 3.48 5.77
CA LEU A 166 -22.66 3.98 4.44
C LEU A 166 -23.97 3.86 3.65
N ASP A 167 -24.51 4.99 3.21
CA ASP A 167 -25.65 5.01 2.32
C ASP A 167 -25.18 4.67 0.90
N SER A 168 -25.12 3.36 0.61
CA SER A 168 -24.70 2.81 -0.67
C SER A 168 -25.88 2.50 -1.61
N THR A 169 -27.07 3.08 -1.39
CA THR A 169 -28.25 2.69 -2.19
C THR A 169 -28.16 3.11 -3.65
N ASN A 170 -27.41 4.19 -3.92
CA ASN A 170 -27.38 4.84 -5.23
C ASN A 170 -26.11 4.53 -6.03
N TYR A 171 -25.27 3.61 -5.56
CA TYR A 171 -24.10 3.17 -6.33
C TYR A 171 -23.72 1.73 -6.00
N GLN A 172 -23.13 1.06 -6.98
CA GLN A 172 -22.56 -0.27 -6.85
C GLN A 172 -21.13 -0.25 -7.35
N VAL A 173 -20.25 -1.02 -6.70
CA VAL A 173 -18.82 -1.02 -7.06
C VAL A 173 -18.35 -2.44 -7.34
N GLN A 174 -17.63 -2.60 -8.44
CA GLN A 174 -16.91 -3.80 -8.82
C GLN A 174 -15.43 -3.46 -8.97
N ALA A 175 -14.56 -4.47 -9.02
CA ALA A 175 -13.12 -4.25 -9.15
C ALA A 175 -12.44 -5.29 -10.03
N LEU A 176 -11.38 -4.85 -10.69
CA LEU A 176 -10.41 -5.68 -11.39
C LEU A 176 -9.03 -5.54 -10.75
N LEU A 177 -8.38 -6.66 -10.45
CA LEU A 177 -7.00 -6.72 -9.98
C LEU A 177 -6.06 -7.08 -11.14
N CYS A 178 -4.98 -6.33 -11.22
CA CYS A 178 -3.81 -6.59 -12.03
C CYS A 178 -2.62 -6.78 -11.09
N VAL A 179 -2.15 -8.03 -10.99
CA VAL A 179 -0.92 -8.34 -10.27
C VAL A 179 0.24 -8.13 -11.23
N MET A 180 1.24 -7.34 -10.86
CA MET A 180 2.34 -7.01 -11.77
C MET A 180 3.56 -7.90 -11.49
N ASP A 181 4.10 -8.53 -12.55
CA ASP A 181 5.42 -9.17 -12.49
C ASP A 181 6.51 -8.08 -12.57
N TYR A 182 7.11 -7.74 -11.43
CA TYR A 182 8.28 -6.86 -11.37
C TYR A 182 9.53 -7.67 -11.05
N ASP A 183 10.34 -7.90 -12.08
CA ASP A 183 11.64 -8.54 -11.95
C ASP A 183 12.74 -7.48 -12.17
N PRO A 184 13.43 -7.04 -11.10
CA PRO A 184 14.49 -6.05 -11.19
C PRO A 184 15.73 -6.57 -11.96
N ASP A 185 15.92 -7.90 -12.07
CA ASP A 185 17.04 -8.50 -12.80
C ASP A 185 16.77 -8.59 -14.31
N LYS A 186 15.50 -8.71 -14.73
CA LYS A 186 15.10 -8.60 -16.16
C LYS A 186 15.40 -7.22 -16.75
N TYR A 187 15.42 -6.16 -15.92
CA TYR A 187 15.74 -4.78 -16.32
C TYR A 187 17.13 -4.63 -16.94
N VAL A 188 18.10 -5.45 -16.53
CA VAL A 188 19.50 -5.36 -16.96
C VAL A 188 19.73 -5.95 -18.36
N SER A 189 18.75 -6.67 -18.92
CA SER A 189 18.90 -7.41 -20.20
C SER A 189 18.68 -6.58 -21.47
N GLY A 190 18.35 -5.29 -21.38
CA GLY A 190 18.27 -4.41 -22.56
C GLY A 190 17.15 -4.74 -23.56
N SER A 191 16.15 -5.54 -23.18
CA SER A 191 14.99 -5.81 -24.03
C SER A 191 13.96 -4.67 -23.94
N THR A 192 13.58 -4.13 -25.10
CA THR A 192 12.87 -2.86 -25.31
C THR A 192 11.37 -2.83 -24.98
N HIS A 193 10.87 -3.73 -24.13
CA HIS A 193 9.44 -3.74 -23.73
C HIS A 193 9.26 -4.06 -22.24
N THR A 194 9.89 -3.27 -21.37
CA THR A 194 9.69 -3.31 -19.91
C THR A 194 8.49 -2.44 -19.52
N TYR A 195 7.29 -2.87 -19.89
CA TYR A 195 6.09 -2.43 -19.18
C TYR A 195 5.75 -3.48 -18.13
N ALA A 196 5.45 -3.06 -16.90
CA ALA A 196 4.80 -3.93 -15.94
C ALA A 196 3.50 -4.45 -16.59
N LYS A 197 3.41 -5.76 -16.80
CA LYS A 197 2.23 -6.42 -17.36
C LYS A 197 1.46 -7.07 -16.22
N CYS A 198 0.14 -7.13 -16.36
CA CYS A 198 -0.63 -7.99 -15.48
C CYS A 198 -0.22 -9.44 -15.73
N ASP A 199 0.05 -10.18 -14.66
CA ASP A 199 0.36 -11.60 -14.72
C ASP A 199 -0.92 -12.41 -14.45
N GLY A 200 -1.38 -13.11 -15.49
CA GLY A 200 -2.54 -14.01 -15.41
C GLY A 200 -2.26 -15.32 -14.67
N SER A 201 -1.02 -15.59 -14.24
CA SER A 201 -0.65 -16.80 -13.50
C SER A 201 -1.27 -16.88 -12.10
N GLY A 202 -1.64 -15.73 -11.53
CA GLY A 202 -2.19 -15.63 -10.16
C GLY A 202 -1.13 -15.81 -9.07
N THR A 203 0.16 -15.88 -9.43
CA THR A 203 1.27 -15.89 -8.47
C THR A 203 2.03 -14.57 -8.56
N PRO A 204 1.87 -13.65 -7.60
CA PRO A 204 2.66 -12.42 -7.56
C PRO A 204 4.15 -12.79 -7.42
N THR A 205 4.97 -12.36 -8.38
CA THR A 205 6.44 -12.36 -8.24
C THR A 205 6.95 -11.13 -7.51
N GLY A 206 6.05 -10.19 -7.19
CA GLY A 206 6.33 -8.99 -6.41
C GLY A 206 5.05 -8.43 -5.75
N ILE A 207 5.21 -7.33 -5.04
CA ILE A 207 4.11 -6.66 -4.34
C ILE A 207 3.29 -5.71 -5.20
N HIS A 208 3.77 -5.35 -6.38
CA HIS A 208 3.13 -4.34 -7.19
C HIS A 208 1.80 -4.85 -7.75
N MET A 209 0.75 -4.09 -7.51
CA MET A 209 -0.62 -4.39 -7.91
C MET A 209 -1.35 -3.12 -8.29
N ALA A 210 -2.23 -3.25 -9.26
CA ALA A 210 -3.16 -2.20 -9.66
C ALA A 210 -4.59 -2.71 -9.59
N ILE A 211 -5.47 -1.95 -8.95
CA ILE A 211 -6.90 -2.25 -8.82
C ILE A 211 -7.66 -1.23 -9.64
N ARG A 212 -8.31 -1.66 -10.73
CA ARG A 212 -9.28 -0.82 -11.43
C ARG A 212 -10.62 -0.95 -10.74
N VAL A 213 -11.03 0.11 -10.05
CA VAL A 213 -12.33 0.24 -9.42
C VAL A 213 -13.32 0.74 -10.45
N ILE A 214 -14.48 0.09 -10.53
CA ILE A 214 -15.57 0.43 -11.44
C ILE A 214 -16.78 0.74 -10.56
N SER A 215 -17.22 1.99 -10.55
CA SER A 215 -18.37 2.44 -9.77
C SER A 215 -19.51 2.83 -10.70
N THR A 216 -20.64 2.17 -10.53
CA THR A 216 -21.89 2.47 -11.24
C THR A 216 -22.82 3.21 -10.30
N GLY A 217 -23.04 4.50 -10.56
CA GLY A 217 -23.96 5.36 -9.81
C GLY A 217 -25.29 5.54 -10.52
N THR A 218 -26.37 5.63 -9.75
CA THR A 218 -27.73 5.87 -10.25
C THR A 218 -28.30 7.14 -9.63
N SER A 219 -29.20 7.81 -10.35
CA SER A 219 -29.98 8.92 -9.77
C SER A 219 -30.97 8.40 -8.73
N ASP A 220 -31.43 9.27 -7.81
CA ASP A 220 -32.40 8.91 -6.76
C ASP A 220 -33.70 8.27 -7.31
N ASP A 221 -34.06 8.59 -8.56
CA ASP A 221 -35.23 8.05 -9.26
C ASP A 221 -34.90 6.85 -10.18
N GLY A 222 -33.64 6.41 -10.22
CA GLY A 222 -33.14 5.31 -11.05
C GLY A 222 -33.16 5.56 -12.55
N SER A 223 -33.41 6.80 -12.99
CA SER A 223 -33.60 7.12 -14.42
C SER A 223 -32.33 7.59 -15.16
N ALA A 224 -31.24 7.80 -14.43
CA ALA A 224 -29.92 8.06 -14.99
C ALA A 224 -28.89 7.13 -14.33
N GLU A 225 -27.91 6.70 -15.10
CA GLU A 225 -26.80 5.85 -14.69
C GLU A 225 -25.49 6.48 -15.17
N ALA A 226 -24.43 6.39 -14.36
CA ALA A 226 -23.09 6.83 -14.71
C ALA A 226 -22.08 5.77 -14.25
N VAL A 227 -21.16 5.38 -15.13
CA VAL A 227 -20.08 4.46 -14.79
C VAL A 227 -18.77 5.23 -14.76
N ILE A 228 -18.11 5.26 -13.60
CA ILE A 228 -16.80 5.88 -13.41
C ILE A 228 -15.79 4.79 -13.10
N MET A 229 -14.62 4.88 -13.71
CA MET A 229 -13.51 3.98 -13.45
C MET A 229 -12.31 4.77 -12.96
N GLN A 230 -11.63 4.23 -11.95
CA GLN A 230 -10.39 4.77 -11.40
C GLN A 230 -9.45 3.61 -11.13
N THR A 231 -8.18 3.74 -11.54
CA THR A 231 -7.16 2.75 -11.17
C THR A 231 -6.44 3.23 -9.91
N LEU A 232 -6.42 2.37 -8.90
CA LEU A 232 -5.58 2.47 -7.71
C LEU A 232 -4.34 1.63 -7.95
N ALA A 233 -3.17 2.10 -7.55
CA ALA A 233 -1.94 1.31 -7.56
C ALA A 233 -1.28 1.41 -6.19
N ASN A 234 -0.67 0.32 -5.73
CA ASN A 234 0.11 0.41 -4.53
C ASN A 234 1.44 1.13 -4.83
N VAL A 235 1.79 2.03 -3.93
CA VAL A 235 3.07 2.71 -3.90
C VAL A 235 3.69 2.43 -2.55
N GLU A 236 5.00 2.22 -2.55
CA GLU A 236 5.79 2.30 -1.34
C GLU A 236 6.08 3.80 -1.14
N PRO A 237 5.57 4.43 -0.07
CA PRO A 237 5.75 5.86 0.16
C PRO A 237 7.23 6.28 0.31
N GLY A 238 8.13 5.31 0.42
CA GLY A 238 9.57 5.44 0.53
C GLY A 238 10.09 4.35 1.46
N GLY A 239 11.40 4.16 1.49
CA GLY A 239 12.02 3.11 2.29
C GLY A 239 11.93 1.72 1.66
N GLY A 240 12.21 0.70 2.45
CA GLY A 240 12.33 -0.67 1.97
C GLY A 240 12.97 -1.59 3.00
N PRO A 241 12.99 -2.91 2.75
CA PRO A 241 13.63 -3.85 3.66
C PRO A 241 15.10 -3.48 3.86
N PRO A 242 15.61 -3.62 5.10
CA PRO A 242 16.98 -3.27 5.41
C PRO A 242 17.95 -4.12 4.60
N THR A 243 18.97 -3.48 4.04
CA THR A 243 20.03 -4.14 3.27
C THR A 243 21.15 -4.66 4.16
N VAL A 244 21.23 -4.19 5.40
CA VAL A 244 22.25 -4.55 6.39
C VAL A 244 21.58 -5.25 7.58
N PRO A 245 22.19 -6.31 8.16
CA PRO A 245 21.60 -7.03 9.29
C PRO A 245 21.35 -6.16 10.52
N ILE A 246 22.28 -5.25 10.85
CA ILE A 246 22.13 -4.32 11.97
C ILE A 246 22.30 -2.89 11.47
N MET A 247 21.26 -2.07 11.66
CA MET A 247 21.32 -0.63 11.46
C MET A 247 21.07 0.07 12.80
N SER A 248 22.04 0.84 13.30
CA SER A 248 21.92 1.45 14.62
C SER A 248 22.34 2.91 14.62
N TYR A 249 21.45 3.78 15.10
CA TYR A 249 21.84 5.13 15.43
C TYR A 249 22.72 5.14 16.68
N SER A 250 22.33 4.44 17.74
CA SER A 250 23.08 4.36 19.01
C SER A 250 24.40 3.60 18.86
N ALA A 251 25.36 3.89 19.75
CA ALA A 251 26.60 3.14 19.85
C ALA A 251 26.34 1.66 20.16
N ILE A 252 27.19 0.78 19.64
CA ILE A 252 27.14 -0.66 19.91
C ILE A 252 28.38 -1.00 20.73
N ALA A 253 28.18 -1.48 21.96
CA ALA A 253 29.25 -1.92 22.84
C ALA A 253 28.91 -3.32 23.37
N PRO A 254 29.39 -4.38 22.68
CA PRO A 254 29.13 -5.75 23.11
C PRO A 254 29.72 -5.97 24.51
N ASN A 255 28.95 -6.61 25.41
CA ASN A 255 29.43 -7.12 26.70
C ASN A 255 29.15 -8.63 26.81
N GLY A 256 29.19 -9.30 25.66
CA GLY A 256 28.78 -10.70 25.48
C GLY A 256 29.24 -11.20 24.11
N SER A 257 28.63 -12.27 23.60
CA SER A 257 28.91 -12.77 22.26
C SER A 257 27.80 -12.37 21.28
N ILE A 258 28.14 -11.59 20.26
CA ILE A 258 27.23 -11.24 19.16
C ILE A 258 27.64 -12.06 17.93
N ASN A 259 26.66 -12.70 17.28
CA ASN A 259 26.89 -13.42 16.03
C ASN A 259 26.06 -12.76 14.92
N ILE A 260 26.67 -12.50 13.76
CA ILE A 260 25.98 -11.86 12.64
C ILE A 260 26.29 -12.62 11.37
N VAL A 261 25.24 -13.14 10.73
CA VAL A 261 25.32 -13.62 9.35
C VAL A 261 25.14 -12.43 8.44
N VAL A 262 26.16 -12.14 7.65
CA VAL A 262 26.26 -10.88 6.89
C VAL A 262 25.45 -10.96 5.59
N ASN A 263 25.08 -9.79 5.06
CA ASN A 263 24.68 -9.71 3.67
C ASN A 263 25.94 -9.51 2.80
N PRO A 264 26.30 -10.46 1.93
CA PRO A 264 27.52 -10.39 1.10
C PRO A 264 27.53 -9.23 0.09
N ASN A 265 26.38 -8.61 -0.15
CA ASN A 265 26.21 -7.56 -1.16
C ASN A 265 25.71 -6.22 -0.59
N ALA A 266 25.73 -6.03 0.73
CA ALA A 266 25.17 -4.83 1.35
C ALA A 266 25.89 -3.52 0.96
N GLY A 267 27.22 -3.56 0.84
CA GLY A 267 28.02 -2.41 0.39
C GLY A 267 28.14 -2.30 -1.14
N GLY A 268 27.40 -3.12 -1.89
CA GLY A 268 27.58 -3.37 -3.32
C GLY A 268 27.97 -4.81 -3.60
N LEU A 269 28.01 -5.20 -4.88
CA LEU A 269 28.33 -6.58 -5.29
C LEU A 269 29.67 -7.06 -4.70
N GLY A 270 29.63 -8.11 -3.88
CA GLY A 270 30.79 -8.70 -3.22
C GLY A 270 31.39 -7.88 -2.08
N VAL A 271 30.65 -6.89 -1.55
CA VAL A 271 31.05 -6.10 -0.38
C VAL A 271 30.13 -6.45 0.78
N PRO A 272 30.54 -7.35 1.69
CA PRO A 272 29.74 -7.69 2.85
C PRO A 272 29.65 -6.52 3.82
N THR A 273 28.48 -6.35 4.44
CA THR A 273 28.31 -5.40 5.55
C THR A 273 27.42 -6.04 6.61
N SER A 274 27.92 -6.08 7.84
CA SER A 274 27.26 -6.68 9.01
C SER A 274 26.53 -5.64 9.85
N ILE A 275 27.17 -4.49 10.06
CA ILE A 275 26.69 -3.40 10.88
C ILE A 275 26.87 -2.09 10.12
N TRP A 276 25.81 -1.29 10.07
CA TRP A 276 25.86 0.10 9.61
C TRP A 276 25.38 1.00 10.74
N SER A 277 26.17 1.99 11.13
CA SER A 277 25.84 2.80 12.30
C SER A 277 26.29 4.25 12.21
N ARG A 278 25.55 5.13 12.90
CA ARG A 278 25.89 6.55 13.03
C ARG A 278 26.98 6.81 14.06
N ASN A 279 26.95 6.06 15.15
CA ASN A 279 27.88 6.21 16.27
C ASN A 279 28.91 5.08 16.29
N TYR A 280 29.95 5.26 17.09
CA TYR A 280 31.06 4.32 17.19
C TYR A 280 30.62 2.93 17.67
N VAL A 281 31.22 1.90 17.07
CA VAL A 281 31.03 0.50 17.46
C VAL A 281 32.27 0.02 18.22
N SER A 282 32.13 -0.09 19.55
CA SER A 282 33.19 -0.35 20.54
C SER A 282 33.57 -1.82 20.63
N VAL A 283 34.26 -2.31 19.61
CA VAL A 283 34.69 -3.72 19.51
C VAL A 283 36.18 -3.90 19.77
N GLU A 284 36.95 -2.82 19.71
CA GLU A 284 38.41 -2.83 19.86
C GLU A 284 38.86 -2.48 21.30
N GLU A 285 37.91 -2.12 22.17
CA GLU A 285 38.19 -1.63 23.53
C GLU A 285 38.56 -2.77 24.49
N PRO A 286 39.50 -2.55 25.45
CA PRO A 286 39.81 -3.55 26.47
C PRO A 286 38.56 -3.94 27.29
N GLY A 287 38.18 -5.22 27.23
CA GLY A 287 36.97 -5.74 27.89
C GLY A 287 35.70 -5.67 27.03
N ALA A 288 35.80 -5.30 25.75
CA ALA A 288 34.72 -5.48 24.79
C ALA A 288 34.37 -6.97 24.63
N GLY A 289 33.09 -7.23 24.39
CA GLY A 289 32.58 -8.56 24.09
C GLY A 289 33.04 -9.08 22.74
N SER A 290 32.79 -10.37 22.47
CA SER A 290 33.17 -11.03 21.23
C SER A 290 32.13 -10.80 20.14
N ILE A 291 32.54 -10.30 18.99
CA ILE A 291 31.70 -10.31 17.78
C ILE A 291 32.23 -11.38 16.82
N ALA A 292 31.32 -12.19 16.29
CA ALA A 292 31.60 -13.12 15.20
C ALA A 292 30.71 -12.79 13.99
N THR A 293 31.33 -12.59 12.83
CA THR A 293 30.63 -12.38 11.56
C THR A 293 30.94 -13.54 10.62
N CYS A 294 29.92 -14.02 9.91
CA CYS A 294 30.03 -15.15 8.98
C CYS A 294 29.16 -14.98 7.75
N GLU A 295 29.53 -15.63 6.66
CA GLU A 295 28.68 -15.75 5.48
C GLU A 295 27.57 -16.79 5.72
N PHE A 296 26.48 -16.71 4.95
CA PHE A 296 25.32 -17.58 5.15
C PHE A 296 25.67 -19.07 5.02
N GLU A 297 26.51 -19.45 4.06
CA GLU A 297 26.96 -20.82 3.87
C GLU A 297 27.73 -21.38 5.08
N GLU A 298 28.47 -20.53 5.78
CA GLU A 298 29.29 -20.88 6.96
C GLU A 298 28.47 -20.97 8.24
N PHE A 299 27.22 -20.51 8.19
CA PHE A 299 26.23 -20.64 9.26
C PHE A 299 25.38 -21.92 9.11
N LEU A 300 25.38 -22.53 7.93
CA LEU A 300 24.73 -23.82 7.69
C LEU A 300 25.57 -24.92 8.36
N ALA A 301 24.89 -25.77 9.12
CA ALA A 301 25.55 -26.82 9.86
C ALA A 301 25.93 -27.99 8.93
N SER A 302 27.17 -28.45 8.99
CA SER A 302 27.56 -29.73 8.40
C SER A 302 27.14 -30.87 9.36
N ARG A 303 26.74 -32.03 8.82
CA ARG A 303 26.05 -33.17 9.47
C ARG A 303 26.56 -33.70 10.83
N ASP A 304 27.63 -33.19 11.45
CA ASP A 304 28.13 -33.60 12.78
C ASP A 304 28.20 -32.59 13.99
N SER A 305 27.77 -31.31 13.94
CA SER A 305 27.75 -30.39 15.12
C SER A 305 26.58 -30.56 16.12
N ALA A 306 26.83 -30.93 17.38
CA ALA A 306 25.83 -31.18 18.45
C ALA A 306 24.78 -30.08 18.82
N PHE A 307 24.72 -28.95 18.12
CA PHE A 307 23.78 -27.84 18.32
C PHE A 307 23.12 -27.44 16.99
N TRP A 308 21.94 -28.02 16.73
CA TRP A 308 21.19 -27.81 15.50
C TRP A 308 19.90 -27.05 15.78
N ARG A 309 19.65 -26.00 15.01
CA ARG A 309 18.29 -25.48 14.81
C ARG A 309 17.87 -25.70 13.36
N THR A 310 16.68 -26.26 13.20
CA THR A 310 16.05 -26.39 11.89
C THR A 310 15.16 -25.19 11.66
N TRP A 311 15.37 -24.50 10.55
CA TRP A 311 14.43 -23.50 10.05
C TRP A 311 13.90 -23.95 8.70
N THR A 312 12.62 -23.65 8.43
CA THR A 312 12.01 -23.94 7.13
C THR A 312 11.86 -22.63 6.38
N ASP A 313 12.43 -22.56 5.19
CA ASP A 313 12.24 -21.41 4.33
C ASP A 313 10.82 -21.32 3.79
N SER A 314 10.60 -20.25 3.04
CA SER A 314 9.30 -19.97 2.48
C SER A 314 8.85 -20.94 1.38
N THR A 315 9.76 -21.77 0.87
CA THR A 315 9.49 -22.81 -0.14
C THR A 315 9.35 -24.20 0.49
N GLY A 316 9.42 -24.30 1.82
CA GLY A 316 9.35 -25.56 2.56
C GLY A 316 10.68 -26.29 2.70
N VAL A 317 11.80 -25.68 2.30
CA VAL A 317 13.14 -26.27 2.42
C VAL A 317 13.63 -26.09 3.85
N GLN A 318 14.01 -27.20 4.48
CA GLN A 318 14.58 -27.18 5.82
C GLN A 318 16.10 -26.96 5.78
N TYR A 319 16.54 -25.94 6.47
CA TYR A 319 17.95 -25.62 6.71
C TYR A 319 18.33 -26.03 8.13
N GLU A 320 19.45 -26.74 8.26
CA GLU A 320 20.09 -27.00 9.53
C GLU A 320 21.15 -25.91 9.78
N THR A 321 21.02 -25.20 10.88
CA THR A 321 21.87 -24.05 11.24
C THR A 321 22.49 -24.24 12.62
N CYS A 322 23.66 -23.63 12.83
CA CYS A 322 24.26 -23.56 14.16
C CYS A 322 23.65 -22.41 14.99
N ASP A 323 23.85 -22.44 16.31
CA ASP A 323 23.41 -21.34 17.21
C ASP A 323 24.30 -20.07 17.10
N SER A 324 25.50 -20.23 16.56
CA SER A 324 26.50 -19.18 16.39
C SER A 324 27.24 -19.37 15.08
N CYS A 325 27.97 -18.34 14.65
CA CYS A 325 28.92 -18.43 13.55
C CYS A 325 30.10 -19.33 14.00
N THR A 326 29.91 -20.64 14.24
CA THR A 326 30.92 -21.59 14.75
C THR A 326 30.80 -22.99 14.15
N CYS A 327 30.02 -23.17 13.08
CA CYS A 327 29.88 -24.47 12.41
C CYS A 327 31.26 -25.05 11.99
N PRO A 328 31.41 -26.39 11.88
CA PRO A 328 32.72 -27.03 11.76
C PRO A 328 33.42 -26.75 10.42
N ASP A 329 34.75 -26.81 10.46
CA ASP A 329 35.74 -26.71 9.36
C ASP A 329 36.07 -25.31 8.79
N LYS A 330 35.74 -24.24 9.52
CA LYS A 330 36.09 -22.85 9.17
C LYS A 330 37.52 -22.61 8.68
N GLU A 331 38.52 -23.16 9.36
CA GLU A 331 39.93 -22.93 9.03
C GLU A 331 40.48 -23.89 7.97
N ALA A 332 39.87 -25.07 7.82
CA ALA A 332 40.28 -26.06 6.83
C ALA A 332 39.72 -25.74 5.43
N ASP A 333 38.55 -25.11 5.38
CA ASP A 333 37.80 -24.83 4.14
C ASP A 333 37.95 -23.39 3.62
N GLY A 334 38.75 -22.57 4.30
CA GLY A 334 39.05 -21.20 3.85
C GLY A 334 37.91 -20.21 4.09
N ALA A 335 37.23 -20.30 5.23
CA ALA A 335 36.12 -19.42 5.58
C ALA A 335 36.52 -17.94 5.59
N LEU A 336 35.62 -17.09 5.11
CA LEU A 336 35.69 -15.63 5.18
C LEU A 336 35.19 -15.10 6.54
N SER A 337 34.58 -15.96 7.36
CA SER A 337 34.19 -15.71 8.75
C SER A 337 35.32 -15.14 9.63
N HIS A 338 34.98 -14.18 10.48
CA HIS A 338 35.88 -13.64 11.49
C HIS A 338 35.26 -13.75 12.88
N THR A 339 36.02 -14.28 13.84
CA THR A 339 35.67 -14.25 15.26
C THR A 339 36.62 -13.32 16.00
N GLN A 340 36.09 -12.35 16.73
CA GLN A 340 36.88 -11.54 17.66
C GLN A 340 37.15 -12.34 18.93
N ASN A 341 38.15 -13.20 18.86
CA ASN A 341 38.81 -13.86 19.99
C ASN A 341 40.33 -13.63 19.96
N THR A 342 40.82 -12.77 19.07
CA THR A 342 42.24 -12.49 18.87
C THR A 342 42.62 -11.13 19.46
N GLU A 343 43.75 -11.12 20.18
CA GLU A 343 44.38 -9.92 20.73
C GLU A 343 45.48 -9.41 19.77
N PRO A 344 45.48 -8.12 19.38
CA PRO A 344 44.50 -7.09 19.72
C PRO A 344 43.20 -7.25 18.91
N ALA A 345 42.06 -6.95 19.55
CA ALA A 345 40.77 -6.88 18.88
C ALA A 345 40.83 -5.85 17.73
N ARG A 346 40.26 -6.21 16.58
CA ARG A 346 40.22 -5.34 15.40
C ARG A 346 38.81 -5.26 14.85
N LYS A 347 38.44 -4.06 14.44
CA LYS A 347 37.30 -3.80 13.60
C LYS A 347 37.60 -4.27 12.19
N PHE A 348 36.68 -5.05 11.62
CA PHE A 348 36.77 -5.55 10.27
C PHE A 348 36.01 -4.66 9.29
N PHE A 349 36.29 -4.83 8.00
CA PHE A 349 35.79 -3.96 6.93
C PHE A 349 34.27 -4.07 6.68
N ASP A 350 33.63 -5.10 7.22
CA ASP A 350 32.19 -5.34 7.17
C ASP A 350 31.41 -4.50 8.20
N ILE A 351 32.09 -3.87 9.16
CA ILE A 351 31.49 -2.94 10.12
C ILE A 351 31.71 -1.51 9.63
N VAL A 352 30.63 -0.84 9.27
CA VAL A 352 30.61 0.56 8.82
C VAL A 352 30.02 1.42 9.93
N ASP A 353 30.87 2.08 10.71
CA ASP A 353 30.46 2.97 11.79
C ASP A 353 30.92 4.41 11.58
N GLU A 354 30.37 5.31 12.41
CA GLU A 354 30.60 6.75 12.30
C GLU A 354 30.40 7.28 10.87
N ASP A 355 29.52 6.63 10.08
CA ASP A 355 29.35 6.94 8.67
C ASP A 355 28.49 8.20 8.53
N PRO A 356 29.03 9.29 7.94
CA PRO A 356 28.25 10.50 7.69
C PRO A 356 27.06 10.28 6.75
N ARG A 357 27.08 9.20 5.95
CA ARG A 357 25.99 8.82 5.05
C ARG A 357 24.86 8.08 5.75
N PHE A 358 25.05 7.70 7.02
CA PHE A 358 23.98 7.09 7.81
C PHE A 358 22.80 8.06 7.91
N PRO A 359 21.55 7.62 7.67
CA PRO A 359 20.38 8.50 7.67
C PRO A 359 20.21 9.22 9.01
N ASP A 360 19.90 10.52 8.97
CA ASP A 360 19.61 11.27 10.19
C ASP A 360 18.26 10.84 10.81
N ASP A 361 17.28 10.47 9.97
CA ASP A 361 16.02 9.84 10.37
C ASP A 361 15.97 8.41 9.80
N ILE A 362 16.31 7.43 10.63
CA ILE A 362 16.28 6.00 10.26
C ILE A 362 14.85 5.47 10.16
N PHE A 363 13.90 6.08 10.87
CA PHE A 363 12.49 5.74 10.80
C PHE A 363 11.95 6.12 9.40
N GLU A 364 12.25 7.33 8.93
CA GLU A 364 11.94 7.76 7.56
C GLU A 364 12.65 6.90 6.51
N TYR A 365 13.91 6.56 6.74
CA TYR A 365 14.65 5.69 5.83
C TYR A 365 14.00 4.31 5.65
N TYR A 366 13.43 3.73 6.72
CA TYR A 366 12.80 2.40 6.67
C TYR A 366 11.34 2.44 6.22
N PHE A 367 10.53 3.36 6.75
CA PHE A 367 9.08 3.43 6.49
C PHE A 367 8.69 4.37 5.34
N GLY A 368 9.60 5.25 4.89
CA GLY A 368 9.29 6.32 3.94
C GLY A 368 8.43 7.45 4.51
N VAL A 369 8.20 7.45 5.82
CA VAL A 369 7.39 8.42 6.54
C VAL A 369 8.25 9.05 7.62
N ALA A 370 8.30 10.37 7.68
CA ALA A 370 9.04 11.09 8.70
C ALA A 370 8.63 10.64 10.10
N ARG A 371 9.59 10.51 11.02
CA ARG A 371 9.34 10.06 12.40
C ARG A 371 8.28 10.88 13.13
N THR A 372 8.15 12.16 12.80
CA THR A 372 7.13 13.07 13.35
C THR A 372 5.71 12.68 12.98
N GLU A 373 5.54 11.93 11.88
CA GLU A 373 4.27 11.44 11.36
C GLU A 373 4.08 9.94 11.62
N TYR A 374 4.79 9.37 12.61
CA TYR A 374 4.76 7.94 12.93
C TYR A 374 3.35 7.37 13.13
N GLN A 375 2.37 8.21 13.50
CA GLN A 375 0.96 7.81 13.63
C GLN A 375 0.42 7.20 12.33
N LEU A 376 0.87 7.69 11.17
CA LEU A 376 0.49 7.10 9.87
C LEU A 376 0.97 5.65 9.74
N VAL A 377 2.17 5.35 10.22
CA VAL A 377 2.72 3.99 10.22
C VAL A 377 1.99 3.12 11.24
N ARG A 378 1.79 3.65 12.46
CA ARG A 378 1.09 2.94 13.54
C ARG A 378 -0.36 2.61 13.16
N ASP A 379 -1.08 3.55 12.56
CA ASP A 379 -2.48 3.37 12.16
C ASP A 379 -2.63 2.46 10.92
N GLN A 380 -1.53 2.21 10.20
CA GLN A 380 -1.44 1.24 9.10
C GLN A 380 -0.80 -0.09 9.51
N ALA A 381 -0.48 -0.30 10.80
CA ALA A 381 -0.02 -1.58 11.30
C ALA A 381 -1.15 -2.62 11.24
N ASP A 382 -0.80 -3.86 10.89
CA ASP A 382 -1.75 -4.98 10.85
C ASP A 382 -2.25 -5.34 12.24
N GLU A 383 -1.37 -5.15 13.23
CA GLU A 383 -1.72 -5.28 14.62
C GLU A 383 -1.06 -4.19 15.46
N VAL A 384 -1.85 -3.60 16.35
CA VAL A 384 -1.37 -2.74 17.42
C VAL A 384 -1.57 -3.47 18.73
N LEU A 385 -0.47 -3.94 19.32
CA LEU A 385 -0.45 -4.66 20.58
C LEU A 385 -0.16 -3.72 21.74
N ALA A 386 -0.84 -3.92 22.87
CA ALA A 386 -0.53 -3.19 24.09
C ALA A 386 0.86 -3.57 24.64
N ASP A 387 1.24 -4.84 24.51
CA ASP A 387 2.54 -5.39 24.89
C ASP A 387 2.81 -6.67 24.09
N CYS A 388 3.96 -7.30 24.30
CA CYS A 388 4.30 -8.54 23.61
C CYS A 388 3.75 -9.81 24.29
N SER A 389 2.67 -9.74 25.09
CA SER A 389 2.12 -10.92 25.77
C SER A 389 1.47 -11.92 24.80
N THR A 390 0.81 -11.42 23.75
CA THR A 390 0.03 -12.20 22.76
C THR A 390 0.79 -12.56 21.48
N VAL A 391 2.08 -12.25 21.39
CA VAL A 391 2.87 -12.56 20.20
C VAL A 391 3.05 -14.06 20.01
N ASP A 392 2.92 -14.50 18.76
CA ASP A 392 3.09 -15.90 18.36
C ASP A 392 3.60 -16.00 16.90
N THR A 393 3.62 -17.22 16.37
CA THR A 393 4.09 -17.55 15.03
C THR A 393 3.10 -17.23 13.91
N THR A 394 1.86 -16.85 14.24
CA THR A 394 0.81 -16.49 13.27
C THR A 394 0.87 -15.02 12.88
N LEU A 395 1.55 -14.20 13.70
CA LEU A 395 1.84 -12.81 13.37
C LEU A 395 2.61 -12.70 12.06
N HIS A 396 2.22 -11.74 11.24
CA HIS A 396 2.87 -11.42 9.98
C HIS A 396 2.68 -9.92 9.71
N GLY A 397 3.55 -9.35 8.87
CA GLY A 397 3.41 -7.97 8.47
C GLY A 397 3.91 -6.93 9.49
N LEU A 398 3.34 -5.73 9.52
CA LEU A 398 3.73 -4.65 10.41
C LEU A 398 2.97 -4.80 11.73
N VAL A 399 3.69 -5.08 12.81
CA VAL A 399 3.13 -5.19 14.16
C VAL A 399 3.71 -4.07 15.01
N TRP A 400 2.83 -3.21 15.52
CA TRP A 400 3.20 -2.10 16.40
C TRP A 400 2.93 -2.46 17.86
N VAL A 401 3.89 -2.25 18.75
CA VAL A 401 3.73 -2.51 20.18
C VAL A 401 3.80 -1.19 20.95
N ASP A 402 2.68 -0.76 21.53
CA ASP A 402 2.57 0.51 22.28
C ASP A 402 3.26 0.48 23.66
N GLY A 403 3.49 -0.72 24.21
CA GLY A 403 4.13 -0.95 25.50
C GLY A 403 5.49 -1.63 25.42
N TYR A 404 6.00 -2.03 26.58
CA TYR A 404 7.27 -2.75 26.67
C TYR A 404 7.14 -4.16 26.09
N CYS A 405 8.01 -4.50 25.15
CA CYS A 405 7.97 -5.78 24.47
C CYS A 405 8.88 -6.82 25.12
N ASP A 406 8.35 -7.68 25.99
CA ASP A 406 9.08 -8.84 26.52
C ASP A 406 8.84 -10.09 25.65
N LEU A 407 9.86 -10.45 24.87
CA LEU A 407 9.88 -11.60 23.96
C LEU A 407 10.56 -12.82 24.58
N ALA A 408 10.94 -12.77 25.86
CA ALA A 408 11.68 -13.84 26.51
C ALA A 408 11.02 -15.23 26.31
N GLY A 409 11.71 -16.10 25.56
CA GLY A 409 11.28 -17.48 25.30
C GLY A 409 10.12 -17.61 24.32
N LYS A 410 9.86 -16.60 23.50
CA LYS A 410 8.79 -16.58 22.49
C LYS A 410 9.35 -16.67 21.07
N GLU A 411 8.53 -17.22 20.19
CA GLU A 411 8.78 -17.25 18.75
C GLU A 411 7.76 -16.35 18.06
N VAL A 412 8.24 -15.44 17.21
CA VAL A 412 7.42 -14.40 16.58
C VAL A 412 7.54 -14.48 15.06
N GLY A 413 6.40 -14.62 14.39
CA GLY A 413 6.31 -14.81 12.95
C GLY A 413 6.87 -16.16 12.49
N SER A 414 7.06 -16.27 11.18
CA SER A 414 7.61 -17.47 10.53
C SER A 414 8.41 -17.12 9.27
N GLY A 415 9.09 -18.10 8.67
CA GLY A 415 9.81 -17.92 7.40
C GLY A 415 8.90 -17.59 6.20
N THR A 416 7.63 -17.98 6.25
CA THR A 416 6.61 -17.67 5.23
C THR A 416 5.81 -16.41 5.54
N GLY A 417 5.57 -16.13 6.83
CA GLY A 417 4.88 -14.93 7.32
C GLY A 417 5.79 -14.13 8.26
N PRO A 418 6.75 -13.35 7.72
CA PRO A 418 7.65 -12.58 8.57
C PRO A 418 7.01 -11.28 9.08
N VAL A 419 7.59 -10.74 10.15
CA VAL A 419 7.07 -9.59 10.89
C VAL A 419 8.06 -8.42 10.88
N ALA A 420 7.58 -7.22 10.58
CA ALA A 420 8.20 -5.95 10.97
C ALA A 420 7.65 -5.54 12.34
N LEU A 421 8.37 -5.88 13.42
CA LEU A 421 7.93 -5.64 14.79
C LEU A 421 8.50 -4.32 15.30
N VAL A 422 7.62 -3.34 15.55
CA VAL A 422 8.00 -2.03 16.11
C VAL A 422 7.80 -2.06 17.63
N ALA A 423 8.92 -2.06 18.37
CA ALA A 423 8.92 -2.04 19.83
C ALA A 423 9.02 -0.60 20.35
N SER A 424 7.86 0.05 20.58
CA SER A 424 7.82 1.50 20.80
C SER A 424 8.33 1.98 22.17
N LYS A 425 8.31 1.12 23.19
CA LYS A 425 8.74 1.42 24.57
C LYS A 425 9.88 0.54 25.07
N GLY A 426 10.61 -0.06 24.12
CA GLY A 426 11.74 -0.93 24.40
C GLY A 426 11.41 -2.41 24.33
N VAL A 427 12.48 -3.21 24.35
CA VAL A 427 12.43 -4.63 24.02
C VAL A 427 13.34 -5.45 24.93
N LYS A 428 12.88 -6.66 25.25
CA LYS A 428 13.68 -7.69 25.91
C LYS A 428 13.62 -8.96 25.11
N LEU A 429 14.80 -9.38 24.66
CA LEU A 429 15.04 -10.68 24.07
C LEU A 429 15.90 -11.48 25.05
N ASN A 430 15.45 -12.69 25.38
CA ASN A 430 16.13 -13.59 26.30
C ASN A 430 16.39 -14.97 25.67
N SER A 431 17.02 -15.92 26.38
CA SER A 431 17.23 -17.28 25.89
C SER A 431 15.95 -17.89 25.27
N ASN A 432 16.11 -18.49 24.08
CA ASN A 432 15.05 -19.08 23.24
C ASN A 432 14.07 -18.11 22.57
N SER A 433 14.34 -16.79 22.58
CA SER A 433 13.53 -15.87 21.78
C SER A 433 13.94 -15.96 20.32
N ILE A 434 12.99 -16.17 19.42
CA ILE A 434 13.20 -16.25 17.97
C ILE A 434 12.26 -15.25 17.28
N LEU A 435 12.80 -14.42 16.40
CA LEU A 435 12.03 -13.49 15.59
C LEU A 435 12.33 -13.71 14.10
N TYR A 436 11.29 -13.85 13.29
CA TYR A 436 11.40 -13.87 11.84
C TYR A 436 11.00 -12.50 11.26
N GLY A 437 11.99 -11.74 10.80
CA GLY A 437 11.79 -10.47 10.10
C GLY A 437 12.61 -9.32 10.64
N VAL A 438 12.01 -8.13 10.75
CA VAL A 438 12.70 -6.89 11.14
C VAL A 438 12.26 -6.46 12.53
N LEU A 439 13.21 -6.31 13.45
CA LEU A 439 12.97 -5.68 14.75
C LEU A 439 13.30 -4.19 14.65
N VAL A 440 12.31 -3.32 14.84
CA VAL A 440 12.49 -1.87 14.88
C VAL A 440 12.35 -1.37 16.31
N ILE A 441 13.43 -0.87 16.88
CA ILE A 441 13.47 -0.29 18.23
C ILE A 441 13.47 1.23 18.07
N THR A 442 12.33 1.85 18.35
CA THR A 442 12.12 3.30 18.19
C THR A 442 11.11 3.76 19.21
N ASP A 443 11.21 4.99 19.72
CA ASP A 443 10.14 5.62 20.50
C ASP A 443 9.87 7.00 19.91
N PRO A 444 8.97 7.10 18.93
CA PRO A 444 8.72 8.35 18.22
C PRO A 444 8.04 9.39 19.11
N THR A 445 7.53 9.01 20.30
CA THR A 445 6.94 9.95 21.26
C THR A 445 7.98 10.77 22.00
N ILE A 446 9.24 10.30 22.03
CA ILE A 446 10.34 11.05 22.64
C ILE A 446 10.87 12.05 21.61
N PRO A 447 10.82 13.37 21.90
CA PRO A 447 11.39 14.40 21.03
C PRO A 447 12.89 14.18 20.78
N PRO A 448 13.43 14.53 19.60
CA PRO A 448 14.86 14.42 19.29
C PRO A 448 15.80 15.04 20.34
N GLU A 449 15.36 16.12 20.97
CA GLU A 449 16.10 16.84 22.01
C GLU A 449 16.15 16.12 23.37
N GLU A 450 15.26 15.15 23.61
CA GLU A 450 15.17 14.38 24.86
C GLU A 450 15.66 12.93 24.72
N GLN A 451 16.08 12.51 23.52
CA GLN A 451 16.60 11.18 23.21
C GLN A 451 18.02 10.96 23.78
N ASN A 452 18.11 10.92 25.10
CA ASN A 452 19.32 10.49 25.78
C ASN A 452 19.57 8.99 25.55
N VAL A 453 20.83 8.58 25.61
CA VAL A 453 21.20 7.15 25.62
C VAL A 453 20.41 6.44 26.73
N ASP A 454 19.84 5.28 26.43
CA ASP A 454 18.98 4.44 27.30
C ASP A 454 17.55 4.95 27.57
N SER A 455 17.07 5.95 26.83
CA SER A 455 15.66 6.38 26.91
C SER A 455 14.69 5.27 26.51
N ILE A 456 15.11 4.38 25.61
CA ILE A 456 14.36 3.19 25.19
C ILE A 456 15.12 1.96 25.69
N PRO A 457 14.59 1.22 26.68
CA PRO A 457 15.31 0.10 27.28
C PRO A 457 15.44 -1.07 26.31
N VAL A 458 16.67 -1.57 26.13
CA VAL A 458 16.99 -2.74 25.31
C VAL A 458 17.75 -3.76 26.16
N SER A 459 17.26 -5.00 26.20
CA SER A 459 17.91 -6.11 26.90
C SER A 459 18.05 -7.30 25.97
N LEU A 460 19.27 -7.65 25.57
CA LEU A 460 19.58 -8.76 24.66
C LEU A 460 20.43 -9.80 25.39
N ASN A 461 19.79 -10.67 26.17
CA ASN A 461 20.50 -11.60 27.05
C ASN A 461 20.29 -13.06 26.61
N GLY A 462 21.31 -13.91 26.80
CA GLY A 462 21.11 -15.36 26.71
C GLY A 462 20.91 -15.95 25.30
N GLY A 463 21.35 -15.28 24.23
CA GLY A 463 21.41 -15.84 22.87
C GLY A 463 20.07 -15.92 22.12
N PRO A 464 19.25 -14.86 22.06
CA PRO A 464 18.11 -14.80 21.15
C PRO A 464 18.58 -14.75 19.69
N ILE A 465 17.72 -15.19 18.77
CA ILE A 465 18.00 -15.23 17.33
C ILE A 465 16.98 -14.37 16.57
N VAL A 466 17.48 -13.49 15.71
CA VAL A 466 16.66 -12.71 14.78
C VAL A 466 17.01 -13.16 13.37
N TYR A 467 16.10 -13.86 12.69
CA TYR A 467 16.21 -14.21 11.28
C TYR A 467 15.67 -13.04 10.44
N GLY A 468 16.57 -12.12 10.08
CA GLY A 468 16.28 -10.91 9.34
C GLY A 468 17.21 -9.78 9.76
N ALA A 469 16.68 -8.69 10.31
CA ALA A 469 17.46 -7.51 10.64
C ALA A 469 16.97 -6.78 11.88
N VAL A 470 17.85 -5.97 12.48
CA VAL A 470 17.56 -5.14 13.66
C VAL A 470 17.87 -3.68 13.32
N ILE A 471 16.91 -2.81 13.60
CA ILE A 471 16.96 -1.37 13.38
C ILE A 471 16.81 -0.68 14.73
N SER A 472 17.72 0.24 15.04
CA SER A 472 17.70 1.00 16.29
C SER A 472 17.75 2.50 16.02
N ASP A 473 16.71 3.17 16.49
CA ASP A 473 16.53 4.63 16.45
C ASP A 473 17.33 5.32 17.58
N PRO A 474 17.55 6.65 17.55
CA PRO A 474 18.22 7.32 18.66
C PRO A 474 17.39 7.23 19.95
N GLY A 475 18.11 7.26 21.07
CA GLY A 475 17.54 7.06 22.40
C GLY A 475 17.45 5.59 22.82
N ALA A 476 17.61 4.64 21.90
CA ALA A 476 17.74 3.23 22.23
C ALA A 476 19.00 2.95 23.05
N ALA A 477 18.83 2.11 24.07
CA ALA A 477 19.92 1.66 24.92
C ALA A 477 21.00 0.96 24.09
N VAL A 478 22.24 1.09 24.56
CA VAL A 478 23.39 0.41 23.94
C VAL A 478 23.13 -1.08 23.88
N PHE A 479 23.36 -1.70 22.71
CA PHE A 479 23.22 -3.14 22.54
C PHE A 479 24.25 -3.87 23.41
N ASN A 480 23.78 -4.28 24.59
CA ASN A 480 24.58 -4.87 25.65
C ASN A 480 24.05 -6.27 25.94
N GLY A 481 24.91 -7.27 25.74
CA GLY A 481 24.62 -8.69 25.92
C GLY A 481 25.01 -9.52 24.68
N GLY A 482 24.37 -10.68 24.49
CA GLY A 482 24.71 -11.60 23.42
C GLY A 482 23.47 -12.11 22.69
N PHE A 483 23.49 -11.98 21.36
CA PHE A 483 22.40 -12.31 20.44
C PHE A 483 22.94 -12.66 19.05
N THR A 484 22.12 -13.33 18.25
CA THR A 484 22.46 -13.73 16.88
C THR A 484 21.50 -13.05 15.90
N VAL A 485 22.02 -12.40 14.87
CA VAL A 485 21.23 -11.88 13.74
C VAL A 485 21.63 -12.64 12.48
N VAL A 486 20.64 -13.24 11.81
CA VAL A 486 20.85 -14.03 10.60
C VAL A 486 20.18 -13.31 9.45
N PHE A 487 20.96 -12.67 8.57
CA PHE A 487 20.40 -11.99 7.40
C PHE A 487 19.91 -13.01 6.36
N ILE A 488 18.61 -13.02 6.11
CA ILE A 488 17.98 -13.86 5.09
C ILE A 488 17.24 -12.96 4.11
N LYS A 489 17.77 -12.85 2.88
CA LYS A 489 17.20 -11.99 1.84
C LYS A 489 15.75 -12.37 1.50
N ASP A 490 15.44 -13.67 1.43
CA ASP A 490 14.10 -14.17 1.09
C ASP A 490 13.04 -13.73 2.12
N ILE A 491 13.37 -13.80 3.42
CA ILE A 491 12.50 -13.31 4.49
C ILE A 491 12.30 -11.80 4.35
N LEU A 492 13.40 -11.04 4.21
CA LEU A 492 13.34 -9.58 4.17
C LEU A 492 12.62 -9.06 2.91
N SER A 493 12.74 -9.74 1.77
CA SER A 493 12.02 -9.38 0.54
C SER A 493 10.50 -9.53 0.62
N LYS A 494 9.98 -10.17 1.67
CA LYS A 494 8.54 -10.34 1.90
C LYS A 494 8.00 -9.34 2.92
N ILE A 495 8.88 -8.57 3.56
CA ILE A 495 8.52 -7.58 4.56
C ILE A 495 8.44 -6.23 3.88
N HIS A 496 7.22 -5.75 3.76
CA HIS A 496 6.94 -4.40 3.28
C HIS A 496 6.40 -3.60 4.45
N PRO A 497 7.21 -2.71 5.03
CA PRO A 497 6.84 -2.03 6.26
C PRO A 497 5.63 -1.11 6.08
N LEU A 498 5.45 -0.54 4.88
CA LEU A 498 4.29 0.27 4.55
C LEU A 498 3.88 0.08 3.09
N ILE A 499 2.61 -0.27 2.88
CA ILE A 499 2.02 -0.32 1.54
C ILE A 499 0.84 0.66 1.54
N VAL A 500 0.84 1.59 0.60
CA VAL A 500 -0.23 2.59 0.46
C VAL A 500 -0.87 2.45 -0.91
N LEU A 501 -2.20 2.50 -0.98
CA LEU A 501 -2.91 2.60 -2.25
C LEU A 501 -3.09 4.07 -2.63
N GLY A 502 -2.61 4.42 -3.82
CA GLY A 502 -2.77 5.75 -4.42
C GLY A 502 -3.52 5.71 -5.74
N ASN A 503 -4.12 6.83 -6.13
CA ASN A 503 -4.72 6.99 -7.45
C ASN A 503 -3.62 7.03 -8.52
N LEU A 504 -3.73 6.19 -9.54
CA LEU A 504 -2.87 6.28 -10.72
C LEU A 504 -3.30 7.49 -11.56
N SER A 505 -2.40 8.45 -11.73
CA SER A 505 -2.68 9.67 -12.52
C SER A 505 -3.05 9.33 -13.96
N GLY A 506 -4.08 10.00 -14.49
CA GLY A 506 -4.58 9.78 -15.86
C GLY A 506 -5.34 8.46 -16.07
N SER A 507 -5.62 7.70 -15.01
CA SER A 507 -6.41 6.46 -15.11
C SER A 507 -7.92 6.64 -14.91
N TRP A 508 -8.36 7.86 -14.56
CA TRP A 508 -9.77 8.19 -14.43
C TRP A 508 -10.44 8.17 -15.80
N SER A 509 -11.58 7.48 -15.90
CA SER A 509 -12.43 7.54 -17.08
C SER A 509 -13.90 7.49 -16.70
N ASP A 510 -14.74 8.17 -17.48
CA ASP A 510 -16.18 8.09 -17.39
C ASP A 510 -16.77 7.43 -18.64
N GLN A 511 -17.76 6.58 -18.44
CA GLN A 511 -18.66 6.15 -19.49
C GLN A 511 -20.06 6.66 -19.16
N LEU A 512 -20.52 7.62 -19.95
CA LEU A 512 -21.92 8.05 -19.94
C LEU A 512 -22.74 7.02 -20.71
N THR A 513 -23.27 6.01 -20.01
CA THR A 513 -24.28 5.11 -20.58
C THR A 513 -25.63 5.83 -20.60
N ALA A 514 -25.89 6.59 -21.67
CA ALA A 514 -27.26 6.94 -22.02
C ALA A 514 -27.88 5.73 -22.74
N ASN A 515 -28.64 4.92 -22.00
CA ASN A 515 -29.54 3.91 -22.60
C ASN A 515 -30.61 4.55 -23.48
#